data_AF-A0A4S0IAD1-F1
#
_entry.id   AF-A0A4S0IAD1-F1
#
_cell.length_a   1.000
_cell.length_b   1.000
_cell.length_c   1.000
_cell.angle_alpha   90.00
_cell.angle_beta   90.00
_cell.angle_gamma   90.00
#
_symmetry.space_group_name_H-M   'P 1'
#
loop_
_entity.id
_entity.type
_entity.pdbx_description
1 polymer ?
#
loop_
_entity_poly.entity_id
_entity_poly.type
_entity_poly.pdbx_seq_one_letter_code
_entity_poly.pdbx_strand_id
1 'polypeptide(L)'
;MTIPSEMKALLLVGDGYTRTPSGSALKAMEPYLEPGSIAVPAPGPSQVLIKVSLASINPSDVAFIKGQYGQPRAKGQPAGFEGVGTVVVGGEEPYP
;
A
#
# COMPACT_ATOMS: atom_id res chain seq x y z
N MET A 1 7.17 22.50 -2.59
CA MET A 1 7.37 21.82 -1.28
C MET A 1 8.50 20.82 -1.45
N THR A 2 9.39 20.69 -0.47
CA THR A 2 10.43 19.65 -0.49
C THR A 2 9.80 18.32 -0.07
N ILE A 3 9.99 17.28 -0.88
CA ILE A 3 9.49 15.92 -0.60
C ILE A 3 10.65 15.09 -0.06
N PRO A 4 10.47 14.35 1.05
CA PRO A 4 11.52 13.48 1.56
C PRO A 4 11.82 12.39 0.54
N SER A 5 13.09 11.96 0.48
CA SER A 5 13.50 10.84 -0.38
C SER A 5 13.03 9.49 0.16
N GLU A 6 12.72 9.39 1.46
CA GLU A 6 12.26 8.18 2.12
C GLU A 6 10.98 8.41 2.93
N MET A 7 10.18 7.35 3.10
CA MET A 7 8.98 7.32 3.94
C MET A 7 8.89 6.02 4.73
N LYS A 8 8.16 6.06 5.84
CA LYS A 8 7.77 4.86 6.59
C LYS A 8 6.49 4.26 6.01
N ALA A 9 6.42 2.94 5.95
CA ALA A 9 5.26 2.22 5.46
C ALA A 9 5.12 0.83 6.11
N LEU A 10 3.93 0.23 5.96
CA LEU A 10 3.68 -1.17 6.30
C LEU A 10 3.80 -2.01 5.02
N LEU A 11 4.90 -2.74 4.91
CA LEU A 11 5.34 -3.41 3.68
C LEU A 11 4.83 -4.84 3.63
N LEU A 12 4.37 -5.27 2.46
CA LEU A 12 3.93 -6.65 2.20
C LEU A 12 5.08 -7.64 2.34
N VAL A 13 4.95 -8.59 3.27
CA VAL A 13 5.92 -9.70 3.45
C VAL A 13 5.77 -10.76 2.35
N GLY A 14 4.52 -11.03 1.95
CA GLY A 14 4.19 -12.02 0.93
C GLY A 14 4.13 -11.45 -0.48
N ASP A 15 4.41 -12.30 -1.47
CA ASP A 15 4.28 -11.99 -2.90
C ASP A 15 3.10 -12.78 -3.51
N GLY A 16 2.50 -12.25 -4.58
CA GLY A 16 1.41 -12.89 -5.31
C GLY A 16 0.24 -13.32 -4.42
N TYR A 17 -0.34 -14.47 -4.75
CA TYR A 17 -1.42 -15.11 -3.98
C TYR A 17 -0.86 -16.13 -2.97
N THR A 18 -1.55 -16.33 -1.85
CA THR A 18 -1.16 -17.37 -0.88
C THR A 18 -1.48 -18.78 -1.42
N ARG A 19 -0.62 -19.74 -1.07
CA ARG A 19 -0.88 -21.17 -1.30
C ARG A 19 -1.50 -21.87 -0.10
N THR A 20 -1.57 -21.18 1.03
CA THR A 20 -2.07 -21.68 2.32
C THR A 20 -3.09 -20.69 2.89
N PRO A 21 -4.31 -20.62 2.31
CA PRO A 21 -5.31 -19.67 2.75
C PRO A 21 -5.71 -19.95 4.20
N SER A 22 -5.93 -18.87 4.95
CA SER A 22 -6.48 -18.90 6.29
C SER A 22 -7.74 -18.03 6.32
N GLY A 23 -8.78 -18.41 7.05
CA GLY A 23 -10.07 -17.69 7.08
C GLY A 23 -9.95 -16.19 7.35
N SER A 24 -11.03 -15.41 7.25
CA SER A 24 -10.96 -13.94 7.21
C SER A 24 -10.38 -13.25 8.46
N ALA A 25 -10.35 -13.92 9.62
CA ALA A 25 -9.81 -13.33 10.85
C ALA A 25 -8.32 -12.96 10.71
N LEU A 26 -7.98 -11.73 11.09
CA LEU A 26 -6.61 -11.23 11.19
C LEU A 26 -6.14 -11.39 12.64
N LYS A 27 -5.34 -12.45 12.89
CA LYS A 27 -4.87 -12.77 14.25
C LYS A 27 -3.53 -12.12 14.61
N ALA A 28 -2.75 -11.74 13.60
CA ALA A 28 -1.40 -11.19 13.71
C ALA A 28 -1.08 -10.42 12.43
N MET A 29 -0.19 -9.43 12.51
CA MET A 29 0.23 -8.60 11.38
C MET A 29 1.53 -9.12 10.75
N GLU A 30 2.45 -9.57 11.60
CA GLU A 30 3.82 -9.98 11.31
C GLU A 30 3.96 -11.00 10.18
N PRO A 31 3.03 -11.98 10.01
CA PRO A 31 3.12 -12.90 8.87
C PRO A 31 2.86 -12.24 7.50
N TYR A 32 2.29 -11.03 7.49
CA TYR A 32 1.75 -10.39 6.29
C TYR A 32 2.37 -9.02 6.03
N LEU A 33 2.73 -8.29 7.09
CA LEU A 33 3.23 -6.92 7.04
C LEU A 33 4.40 -6.72 8.00
N GLU A 34 5.33 -5.86 7.58
CA GLU A 34 6.42 -5.37 8.43
C GLU A 34 6.54 -3.83 8.32
N PRO A 35 6.83 -3.11 9.42
CA PRO A 35 7.16 -1.71 9.34
C PRO A 35 8.54 -1.53 8.69
N GLY A 36 8.64 -0.67 7.68
CA GLY A 36 9.89 -0.40 6.98
C GLY A 36 10.02 1.06 6.58
N SER A 37 11.23 1.44 6.12
CA SER A 37 11.48 2.71 5.45
C SER A 37 11.87 2.43 4.00
N ILE A 38 11.21 3.10 3.05
CA ILE A 38 11.40 2.90 1.62
C ILE A 38 11.51 4.24 0.90
N ALA A 39 12.02 4.24 -0.33
CA ALA A 39 12.01 5.42 -1.18
C ALA A 39 10.58 5.89 -1.45
N VAL A 40 10.37 7.21 -1.45
CA VAL A 40 9.08 7.79 -1.87
C VAL A 40 8.91 7.58 -3.38
N PRO A 41 7.80 6.98 -3.84
CA PRO A 41 7.60 6.71 -5.25
C PRO A 41 7.34 8.01 -6.04
N ALA A 42 7.81 8.05 -7.28
CA ALA A 42 7.37 9.05 -8.25
C ALA A 42 6.02 8.62 -8.84
N PRO A 43 5.01 9.51 -8.94
CA PRO A 43 3.77 9.18 -9.62
C PRO A 43 4.02 9.00 -11.13
N GLY A 44 3.33 8.03 -11.74
CA GLY A 44 3.25 7.94 -13.20
C GLY A 44 2.48 9.11 -13.83
N PRO A 45 2.43 9.20 -15.18
CA PRO A 45 1.87 10.37 -15.88
C PRO A 45 0.45 10.76 -15.45
N SER A 46 -0.44 9.79 -15.22
CA SER A 46 -1.84 9.99 -14.81
C SER A 46 -2.09 9.81 -13.30
N GLN A 47 -1.04 9.76 -12.49
CA GLN A 47 -1.13 9.46 -11.06
C GLN A 47 -0.81 10.70 -10.21
N VAL A 48 -1.08 10.59 -8.90
CA VAL A 48 -0.71 11.60 -7.91
C VAL A 48 0.04 10.95 -6.75
N LEU A 49 0.97 11.69 -6.16
CA LEU A 49 1.59 11.34 -4.88
C LEU A 49 0.82 12.04 -3.76
N ILE A 50 0.32 11.25 -2.81
CA ILE A 50 -0.49 11.72 -1.69
C ILE A 50 0.34 11.61 -0.40
N LYS A 51 0.47 12.71 0.33
CA LYS A 51 0.90 12.67 1.73
C LYS A 51 -0.30 12.25 2.57
N VAL A 52 -0.36 10.96 2.88
CA VAL A 52 -1.47 10.34 3.61
C VAL A 52 -1.55 10.90 5.03
N SER A 53 -2.76 11.32 5.44
CA SER A 53 -3.08 11.76 6.80
C SER A 53 -3.68 10.63 7.62
N LEU A 54 -4.63 9.88 7.04
CA LEU A 54 -5.27 8.72 7.65
C LEU A 54 -5.54 7.66 6.56
N ALA A 55 -5.44 6.38 6.91
CA ALA A 55 -5.75 5.25 6.05
C ALA A 55 -6.72 4.30 6.76
N SER A 56 -7.70 3.77 6.03
CA SER A 56 -8.68 2.82 6.57
C SER A 56 -8.11 1.41 6.59
N ILE A 57 -8.72 0.54 7.41
CA ILE A 57 -8.48 -0.90 7.38
C ILE A 57 -9.82 -1.59 7.16
N ASN A 58 -9.98 -2.22 5.99
CA ASN A 58 -11.20 -2.90 5.58
C ASN A 58 -11.01 -4.41 5.42
N PRO A 59 -12.10 -5.18 5.29
CA PRO A 59 -12.02 -6.61 4.98
C PRO A 59 -11.24 -6.92 3.69
N SER A 60 -11.29 -6.04 2.69
CA SER A 60 -10.52 -6.17 1.45
C SER A 60 -9.01 -6.07 1.70
N ASP A 61 -8.56 -5.12 2.54
CA ASP A 61 -7.15 -4.99 2.93
C ASP A 61 -6.67 -6.25 3.63
N VAL A 62 -7.46 -6.77 4.57
CA VAL A 62 -7.14 -8.02 5.28
C VAL A 62 -7.04 -9.20 4.30
N ALA A 63 -7.99 -9.36 3.39
CA ALA A 63 -7.93 -10.40 2.37
C ALA A 63 -6.69 -10.22 1.48
N PHE A 64 -6.33 -8.97 1.13
CA PHE A 64 -5.23 -8.65 0.24
C PHE A 64 -3.87 -8.96 0.87
N ILE A 65 -3.58 -8.49 2.09
CA ILE A 65 -2.29 -8.76 2.75
C ILE A 65 -2.09 -10.25 3.01
N LYS A 66 -3.18 -11.01 3.20
CA LYS A 66 -3.17 -12.47 3.33
C LYS A 66 -2.99 -13.20 1.99
N GLY A 67 -2.97 -12.49 0.87
CA GLY A 67 -2.84 -13.05 -0.48
C GLY A 67 -4.09 -13.78 -0.96
N GLN A 68 -5.26 -13.41 -0.44
CA GLN A 68 -6.55 -14.07 -0.65
C GLN A 68 -7.58 -13.15 -1.33
N TYR A 69 -7.16 -11.98 -1.81
CA TYR A 69 -8.00 -11.06 -2.57
C TYR A 69 -7.82 -11.26 -4.07
N GLY A 70 -8.68 -10.65 -4.89
CA GLY A 70 -8.62 -10.72 -6.35
C GLY A 70 -7.45 -9.97 -7.01
N GLN A 71 -6.57 -9.37 -6.21
CA GLN A 71 -5.39 -8.63 -6.67
C GLN A 71 -4.12 -9.25 -6.04
N PRO A 72 -3.06 -9.53 -6.82
CA PRO A 72 -1.84 -10.14 -6.29
C PRO A 72 -1.03 -9.11 -5.49
N ARG A 73 -0.35 -9.59 -4.44
CA ARG A 73 0.61 -8.77 -3.68
C ARG A 73 1.90 -8.58 -4.48
N ALA A 74 2.57 -7.45 -4.26
CA ALA A 74 3.95 -7.22 -4.67
C ALA A 74 4.80 -7.07 -3.41
N LYS A 75 5.68 -8.04 -3.14
CA LYS A 75 6.48 -8.05 -1.92
C LYS A 75 7.29 -6.76 -1.77
N GLY A 76 7.32 -6.22 -0.55
CA GLY A 76 8.03 -4.98 -0.19
C GLY A 76 7.26 -3.69 -0.53
N GLN A 77 6.10 -3.76 -1.20
CA GLN A 77 5.25 -2.59 -1.43
C GLN A 77 4.35 -2.30 -0.23
N PRO A 78 4.00 -1.03 0.02
CA PRO A 78 3.00 -0.68 1.04
C PRO A 78 1.63 -1.30 0.73
N ALA A 79 0.94 -1.78 1.75
CA ALA A 79 -0.48 -2.17 1.66
C ALA A 79 -1.43 -1.01 2.05
N GLY A 80 -2.73 -1.24 1.87
CA GLY A 80 -3.81 -0.29 2.17
C GLY A 80 -4.43 0.26 0.88
N PHE A 81 -5.72 0.05 0.69
CA PHE A 81 -6.42 0.45 -0.53
C PHE A 81 -6.91 1.90 -0.52
N GLU A 82 -7.23 2.47 0.63
CA GLU A 82 -7.82 3.79 0.71
C GLU A 82 -7.36 4.60 1.92
N GLY A 83 -7.51 5.92 1.79
CA GLY A 83 -7.21 6.89 2.82
C GLY A 83 -7.53 8.30 2.37
N VAL A 84 -7.18 9.26 3.22
CA VAL A 84 -7.30 10.69 2.96
C VAL A 84 -5.95 11.36 3.19
N GLY A 85 -5.64 12.35 2.36
CA GLY A 85 -4.39 13.09 2.44
C GLY A 85 -4.35 14.26 1.48
N THR A 86 -3.20 14.91 1.41
CA THR A 86 -2.96 16.04 0.51
C THR A 86 -2.13 15.58 -0.69
N VAL A 87 -2.54 15.97 -1.90
CA VAL A 87 -1.73 15.78 -3.10
C VAL A 87 -0.49 16.67 -3.01
N VAL A 88 0.70 16.07 -3.11
CA VAL A 88 1.99 16.76 -3.02
C VAL A 88 2.79 16.76 -4.33
N VAL A 89 2.47 15.85 -5.26
CA VAL A 89 2.98 15.80 -6.64
C VAL A 89 1.88 15.26 -7.55
N GLY A 90 1.75 15.81 -8.75
CA GLY A 90 0.98 15.20 -9.85
C GLY A 90 1.92 14.69 -10.94
N GLY A 91 1.47 13.72 -11.72
CA GLY A 91 2.11 13.34 -12.97
C GLY A 91 1.97 14.42 -14.04
N GLU A 92 2.58 14.18 -15.21
CA GLU A 92 2.62 15.18 -16.28
C GLU A 92 1.39 15.18 -17.20
N GLU A 93 0.49 14.20 -17.11
CA GLU A 93 -0.73 14.24 -17.92
C GLU A 93 -1.66 15.35 -17.43
N PRO A 94 -2.08 16.28 -18.32
CA PRO A 94 -3.03 17.29 -17.96
C PRO A 94 -4.40 16.66 -17.68
N TYR A 95 -5.07 17.16 -16.64
CA TYR A 95 -6.47 16.83 -16.41
C TYR A 95 -7.33 17.38 -17.58
N PRO A 96 -8.24 16.57 -18.16
CA PRO A 96 -9.09 17.01 -19.28
C PRO A 96 -10.09 18.09 -18.89
#